data_AF-A0A957DCX8-F1
#
_entry.id   AF-A0A957DCX8-F1
#
_cell.length_a   1.000
_cell.length_b   1.000
_cell.length_c   1.000
_cell.angle_alpha   90.00
_cell.angle_beta   90.00
_cell.angle_gamma   90.00
#
_symmetry.space_group_name_H-M   'P 1'
#
loop_
_entity.id
_entity.type
_entity.pdbx_description
1 polymer ?
#
loop_
_entity_poly.entity_id
_entity_poly.type
_entity_poly.pdbx_seq_one_letter_code
_entity_poly.pdbx_strand_id
1 'polypeptide(L)'
;MDPYEPHTHTFVIRLWLEESAQEQSETVWRGHITHLLTQKRRYLQTPDEIIFFILPYLVEMGVKLQMKWRIKWWLARWRQRHRPDKSLSAVRRT
;
A
#
# COMPACT_ATOMS: atom_id res chain seq x y z
N MET A 1 28.70 2.90 -15.52
CA MET A 1 27.47 2.78 -14.70
C MET A 1 27.93 2.81 -13.26
N ASP A 2 27.70 3.93 -12.58
CA ASP A 2 28.18 4.16 -11.22
C ASP A 2 27.27 3.38 -10.24
N PRO A 3 27.77 2.42 -9.45
CA PRO A 3 26.91 1.37 -8.90
C PRO A 3 26.21 1.72 -7.58
N TYR A 4 26.48 2.85 -6.91
CA TYR A 4 25.89 3.10 -5.59
C TYR A 4 25.65 4.59 -5.34
N GLU A 5 24.40 5.04 -5.55
CA GLU A 5 23.84 6.09 -4.72
C GLU A 5 23.25 5.39 -3.47
N PRO A 6 23.96 5.37 -2.32
CA PRO A 6 23.52 4.65 -1.11
C PRO A 6 22.23 5.20 -0.48
N HIS A 7 21.63 6.23 -1.09
CA HIS A 7 20.42 6.89 -0.65
C HIS A 7 19.26 6.73 -1.66
N THR A 8 19.39 5.84 -2.64
CA THR A 8 18.37 5.66 -3.68
C THR A 8 17.55 4.40 -3.41
N HIS A 9 16.23 4.57 -3.32
CA HIS A 9 15.26 3.48 -3.21
C HIS A 9 14.52 3.30 -4.53
N THR A 10 14.53 2.09 -5.08
CA THR A 10 13.82 1.78 -6.32
C THR A 10 12.60 0.91 -6.04
N PHE A 11 11.46 1.33 -6.58
CA PHE A 11 10.19 0.62 -6.48
C PHE A 11 9.67 0.26 -7.87
N VAL A 12 9.19 -0.97 -8.04
CA VAL A 12 8.48 -1.39 -9.24
C VAL A 12 7.02 -1.60 -8.88
N ILE A 13 6.13 -0.89 -9.56
CA ILE A 13 4.68 -1.00 -9.39
C ILE A 13 4.10 -1.62 -10.66
N ARG A 14 3.32 -2.70 -10.49
CA ARG A 14 2.55 -3.32 -11.56
C ARG A 14 1.08 -3.18 -11.22
N LEU A 15 0.30 -2.64 -12.15
CA LEU A 15 -1.14 -2.43 -12.04
C LEU A 15 -1.84 -3.15 -13.20
N TRP A 16 -3.00 -3.74 -12.94
CA TRP A 16 -3.83 -4.38 -13.96
C TRP A 16 -5.31 -4.25 -13.60
N LEU A 17 -6.18 -4.25 -14.61
CA LEU A 17 -7.62 -4.33 -14.39
C LEU A 17 -8.00 -5.79 -14.16
N GLU A 18 -8.89 -6.03 -13.20
CA GLU A 18 -9.57 -7.31 -13.03
C GLU A 18 -10.87 -7.21 -13.83
N GLU A 19 -10.96 -7.92 -14.96
CA GLU A 19 -12.19 -7.97 -15.75
C GLU A 19 -13.27 -8.67 -14.92
N SER A 20 -14.32 -7.92 -14.60
CA SER A 20 -15.44 -8.47 -13.86
C SER A 20 -16.37 -9.21 -14.82
N ALA A 21 -16.62 -10.49 -14.57
CA ALA A 21 -17.45 -11.34 -15.43
C ALA A 21 -18.94 -10.94 -15.53
N GLN A 22 -19.36 -9.88 -14.83
CA GLN A 22 -20.73 -9.38 -14.82
C GLN A 22 -20.77 -7.97 -15.42
N GLU A 23 -21.66 -7.74 -16.39
CA GLU A 23 -21.82 -6.49 -17.18
C GLU A 23 -22.16 -5.21 -16.36
N GLN A 24 -22.12 -5.27 -15.02
CA GLN A 24 -22.50 -4.18 -14.12
C GLN A 24 -21.57 -3.95 -12.93
N SER A 25 -20.46 -4.68 -12.81
CA SER A 25 -19.52 -4.47 -11.70
C SER A 25 -18.53 -3.34 -11.99
N GLU A 26 -18.32 -2.50 -10.97
CA GLU A 26 -17.30 -1.45 -10.98
C GLU A 26 -15.95 -2.02 -11.43
N THR A 27 -15.25 -1.30 -12.32
CA THR A 27 -13.90 -1.69 -12.76
C THR A 27 -12.95 -1.72 -11.56
N VAL A 28 -12.65 -2.92 -11.08
CA VAL A 28 -11.69 -3.14 -9.99
C VAL A 28 -10.31 -3.28 -10.62
N TRP A 29 -9.33 -2.50 -10.13
CA TRP A 29 -7.94 -2.71 -10.48
C TRP A 29 -7.21 -3.40 -9.32
N ARG A 30 -6.17 -4.15 -9.68
CA ARG A 30 -5.27 -4.82 -8.76
C ARG A 30 -3.85 -4.38 -9.05
N GLY A 31 -3.01 -4.48 -8.04
CA GLY A 31 -1.61 -4.17 -8.23
C GLY A 31 -0.69 -4.93 -7.30
N HIS A 32 0.60 -4.77 -7.52
CA HIS A 32 1.59 -5.00 -6.49
C HIS A 32 2.75 -4.01 -6.64
N ILE A 33 3.39 -3.73 -5.51
CA ILE A 33 4.62 -2.95 -5.42
C ILE A 33 5.73 -3.83 -4.87
N THR A 34 6.92 -3.70 -5.44
CA THR A 34 8.13 -4.39 -4.98
C THR A 34 9.22 -3.35 -4.74
N HIS A 35 9.83 -3.35 -3.55
CA HIS A 35 11.07 -2.61 -3.30
C HIS A 35 12.25 -3.46 -3.75
N LEU A 36 13.00 -3.01 -4.77
CA LEU A 36 14.01 -3.83 -5.43
C LEU A 36 15.14 -4.26 -4.49
N LEU A 37 15.65 -3.34 -3.66
CA LEU A 37 16.80 -3.64 -2.80
C LEU A 37 16.45 -4.66 -1.71
N THR A 38 15.28 -4.55 -1.08
CA THR A 38 14.87 -5.48 -0.01
C THR A 38 14.08 -6.68 -0.51
N GLN A 39 13.71 -6.68 -1.80
CA GLN A 39 12.79 -7.64 -2.44
C GLN A 39 11.40 -7.76 -1.77
N LYS A 40 11.08 -6.91 -0.80
CA LYS A 40 9.76 -6.84 -0.16
C LYS A 40 8.69 -6.51 -1.21
N ARG A 41 7.67 -7.36 -1.29
CA ARG A 41 6.53 -7.22 -2.20
C ARG A 41 5.23 -7.09 -1.42
N ARG A 42 4.32 -6.24 -1.89
CA ARG A 42 2.98 -6.05 -1.32
C ARG A 42 1.94 -5.97 -2.43
N TYR A 43 0.85 -6.73 -2.28
CA TYR A 43 -0.34 -6.59 -3.13
C TYR A 43 -1.08 -5.29 -2.80
N LEU A 44 -1.65 -4.67 -3.82
CA LEU A 44 -2.32 -3.39 -3.75
C LEU A 44 -3.79 -3.56 -4.15
N GLN A 45 -4.68 -3.02 -3.33
CA GLN A 45 -6.11 -2.94 -3.63
C GLN A 45 -6.60 -1.49 -3.76
N THR A 46 -5.79 -0.54 -3.29
CA THR A 46 -6.08 0.89 -3.31
C THR A 46 -4.82 1.69 -3.65
N PRO A 47 -4.93 2.91 -4.22
CA PRO A 47 -3.75 3.68 -4.58
C PRO A 47 -2.98 4.13 -3.34
N ASP A 48 -3.70 4.32 -2.23
CA ASP A 48 -3.19 4.74 -0.93
C ASP A 48 -2.12 3.75 -0.39
N GLU A 49 -2.27 2.46 -0.68
CA GLU A 49 -1.31 1.42 -0.26
C GLU A 49 0.08 1.60 -0.89
N ILE A 50 0.19 2.23 -2.07
CA ILE A 50 1.48 2.59 -2.68
C ILE A 50 2.20 3.58 -1.77
N ILE A 51 1.49 4.63 -1.35
CA ILE A 51 2.03 5.69 -0.49
C ILE A 51 2.45 5.09 0.85
N PHE A 52 1.61 4.26 1.47
CA PHE A 52 1.95 3.62 2.74
C PHE A 52 3.15 2.69 2.64
N PHE A 53 3.36 2.05 1.49
CA PHE A 53 4.52 1.20 1.27
C PHE A 53 5.81 2.02 1.15
N ILE A 54 5.78 3.15 0.45
CA ILE A 54 6.97 4.00 0.20
C ILE A 54 7.34 4.86 1.43
N LEU A 55 6.34 5.26 2.22
CA LEU A 55 6.49 6.16 3.35
C LEU A 55 7.65 5.84 4.33
N PRO A 56 7.80 4.60 4.85
CA PRO A 56 8.89 4.30 5.79
C PRO A 56 10.28 4.60 5.20
N TYR A 57 10.49 4.31 3.91
CA TYR A 57 11.76 4.60 3.23
C TYR A 57 12.04 6.11 3.12
N LEU A 58 11.00 6.93 2.88
CA LEU A 58 11.15 8.39 2.88
C LEU A 58 11.51 8.94 4.27
N VAL A 59 10.93 8.35 5.33
CA VAL A 59 11.22 8.74 6.71
C VAL A 59 12.66 8.36 7.07
N GLU A 60 13.12 7.17 6.69
CA GLU A 60 14.50 6.71 6.87
C GLU A 60 15.51 7.64 6.14
N MET A 61 15.15 8.15 4.95
CA MET A 61 15.95 9.15 4.23
C MET A 61 15.91 10.57 4.85
N GLY A 62 15.18 10.79 5.95
CA GLY A 62 15.11 12.09 6.60
C GLY A 62 14.26 13.14 5.86
N VAL A 63 13.45 12.71 4.88
CA VAL A 63 12.57 13.63 4.14
C VAL A 63 11.57 14.25 5.10
N LYS A 64 11.66 15.59 5.28
CA LYS A 64 10.69 16.36 6.07
C LYS A 64 9.37 16.42 5.30
N LEU A 65 8.48 15.48 5.60
CA LEU A 65 7.14 15.43 5.04
C LEU A 65 6.35 16.68 5.46
N GLN A 66 6.38 17.76 4.67
CA GLN A 66 5.36 18.82 4.73
C GLN A 66 3.96 18.23 4.46
N MET A 67 3.93 17.06 3.82
CA MET A 67 2.82 16.15 3.63
C MET A 67 2.25 15.53 4.93
N LYS A 68 2.80 15.80 6.13
CA LYS A 68 2.38 15.17 7.41
C LYS A 68 0.87 15.22 7.66
N TRP A 69 0.20 16.33 7.32
CA TRP A 69 -1.26 16.48 7.47
C TRP A 69 -2.03 15.63 6.47
N ARG A 70 -1.60 15.63 5.19
CA ARG A 70 -2.14 14.73 4.17
C ARG A 70 -1.91 13.29 4.61
N ILE A 71 -0.70 12.87 4.90
CA ILE A 71 -0.40 11.49 5.33
C ILE A 71 -1.19 11.08 6.58
N LYS A 72 -1.35 11.96 7.59
CA LYS A 72 -2.23 11.69 8.74
C LYS A 72 -3.68 11.46 8.32
N TRP A 73 -4.21 12.30 7.44
CA TRP A 73 -5.57 12.14 6.90
C TRP A 73 -5.70 10.84 6.10
N TRP A 74 -4.71 10.50 5.29
CA TRP A 74 -4.68 9.26 4.51
C TRP A 74 -4.58 8.02 5.44
N LEU A 75 -3.71 8.05 6.46
CA LEU A 75 -3.60 6.99 7.48
C LEU A 75 -4.91 6.82 8.27
N ALA A 76 -5.59 7.92 8.60
CA ALA A 76 -6.88 7.88 9.27
C ALA A 76 -7.96 7.24 8.38
N ARG A 77 -7.99 7.60 7.09
CA ARG A 77 -8.90 7.02 6.08
C ARG A 77 -8.63 5.53 5.86
N TRP A 78 -7.36 5.11 5.81
CA TRP A 78 -6.97 3.70 5.72
C TRP A 78 -7.44 2.88 6.93
N ARG A 79 -7.31 3.44 8.14
CA ARG A 79 -7.75 2.78 9.38
C ARG A 79 -9.27 2.58 9.43
N GLN A 80 -10.05 3.47 8.80
CA GLN A 80 -11.50 3.30 8.68
C GLN A 80 -11.87 2.20 7.67
N ARG A 81 -11.11 2.07 6.59
CA ARG A 81 -11.36 1.09 5.51
C ARG A 81 -10.89 -0.32 5.85
N HIS A 82 -9.85 -0.47 6.68
CA HIS A 82 -9.38 -1.75 7.23
C HIS A 82 -9.71 -1.90 8.72
N ARG A 83 -10.97 -1.71 9.12
CA ARG A 83 -11.43 -2.25 10.40
C ARG A 83 -11.46 -3.78 10.27
N PRO A 84 -10.72 -4.54 11.10
CA PRO A 84 -10.92 -5.99 11.14
C PRO A 84 -12.36 -6.24 11.54
N ASP A 85 -13.06 -7.07 10.75
CA ASP A 85 -14.39 -7.54 11.09
C ASP A 85 -14.32 -8.24 12.46
N LYS A 86 -15.04 -7.71 13.45
CA LYS A 86 -15.13 -8.28 14.80
C LYS A 86 -16.06 -9.50 14.86
N SER A 87 -16.56 -10.01 13.72
CA SER A 87 -17.56 -11.10 13.71
C SER A 87 -17.04 -12.50 14.07
N LEU A 88 -15.73 -12.71 14.26
CA LEU A 88 -15.16 -14.06 14.49
C LEU A 88 -14.72 -14.40 15.92
N SER A 89 -15.13 -13.65 16.95
CA SER A 89 -14.85 -14.03 18.36
C SER A 89 -16.04 -14.65 19.12
N ALA A 90 -17.10 -15.06 18.42
CA ALA A 90 -18.30 -15.62 19.06
C ALA A 90 -18.64 -17.05 18.61
N VAL A 91 -17.66 -17.93 18.40
CA VAL A 91 -17.92 -19.38 18.34
C VAL A 91 -16.76 -20.11 19.01
N ARG A 92 -16.89 -20.30 20.33
CA ARG A 92 -16.30 -21.41 21.11
C ARG A 92 -16.87 -21.34 22.53
N ARG A 93 -18.11 -21.79 22.65
CA ARG A 93 -18.66 -22.36 23.89
C ARG A 93 -19.67 -23.43 23.47
N THR A 94 -19.18 -24.66 23.43
CA THR A 94 -19.89 -25.90 23.78
C THR A 94 -18.82 -26.92 24.06
#